data_AF-A0A9Y2AYM3-F1
#
_entry.id   AF-A0A9Y2AYM3-F1
#
_cell.length_a   1.000
_cell.length_b   1.000
_cell.length_c   1.000
_cell.angle_alpha   90.00
_cell.angle_beta   90.00
_cell.angle_gamma   90.00
#
_symmetry.space_group_name_H-M   'P 1'
#
loop_
_entity.id
_entity.type
_entity.pdbx_description
1 polymer ?
#
loop_
_entity_poly.entity_id
_entity_poly.type
_entity_poly.pdbx_seq_one_letter_code
_entity_poly.pdbx_strand_id
1 'polypeptide(L)'
;MDEDEIAARIEEFDAANGGGVGWYEEKGAYHLYLLTNEAPIARLKPTGTGDEVRIAYWSHRRKWDDIDDMGGCVLPLDQALDHVATNSIFWTWT
;
A
#
# COMPACT_ATOMS: atom_id res chain seq x y z
N MET A 1 6.37 10.90 -12.05
CA MET A 1 5.50 11.24 -10.92
C MET A 1 6.38 11.79 -9.84
N ASP A 2 6.02 12.96 -9.34
CA ASP A 2 6.66 13.52 -8.15
C ASP A 2 6.18 12.74 -6.93
N GLU A 3 7.07 12.50 -5.96
CA GLU A 3 6.76 11.70 -4.77
C GLU A 3 5.58 12.29 -3.97
N ASP A 4 5.42 13.61 -4.06
CA ASP A 4 4.32 14.38 -3.48
C ASP A 4 2.95 14.04 -4.10
N GLU A 5 2.89 13.62 -5.36
CA GLU A 5 1.64 13.29 -6.06
C GLU A 5 1.06 11.95 -5.58
N ILE A 6 1.93 10.97 -5.31
CA ILE A 6 1.53 9.66 -4.77
C ILE A 6 1.04 9.83 -3.33
N ALA A 7 1.79 10.59 -2.52
CA ALA A 7 1.42 10.93 -1.16
C ALA A 7 0.03 11.58 -1.08
N ALA A 8 -0.21 12.60 -1.90
CA ALA A 8 -1.50 13.30 -1.95
C ALA A 8 -2.66 12.35 -2.30
N ARG A 9 -2.48 11.44 -3.26
CA ARG A 9 -3.51 10.45 -3.64
C ARG A 9 -3.78 9.44 -2.54
N ILE A 10 -2.75 9.01 -1.80
CA ILE A 10 -2.92 8.13 -0.63
C ILE A 10 -3.75 8.84 0.44
N GLU A 11 -3.45 10.11 0.75
CA GLU A 11 -4.18 10.90 1.75
C GLU A 11 -5.63 11.17 1.34
N GLU A 12 -5.87 11.50 0.06
CA GLU A 12 -7.21 11.69 -0.48
C GLU A 12 -8.03 10.41 -0.39
N PHE A 13 -7.42 9.26 -0.72
CA PHE A 13 -8.06 7.96 -0.60
C PHE A 13 -8.37 7.60 0.86
N ASP A 14 -7.44 7.82 1.79
CA ASP A 14 -7.68 7.61 3.23
C ASP A 14 -8.86 8.46 3.72
N ALA A 15 -8.86 9.76 3.39
CA ALA A 15 -9.94 10.68 3.75
C ALA A 15 -11.29 10.25 3.18
N ALA A 16 -11.33 9.74 1.95
CA ALA A 16 -12.54 9.23 1.31
C ALA A 16 -13.06 7.92 1.94
N ASN A 17 -12.18 7.10 2.51
CA ASN A 17 -12.51 5.79 3.08
C ASN A 17 -12.72 5.80 4.62
N GLY A 18 -12.81 6.99 5.22
CA GLY A 18 -13.11 7.17 6.64
C GLY A 18 -11.89 7.43 7.53
N GLY A 19 -10.70 7.52 6.93
CA GLY A 19 -9.46 7.84 7.60
C GLY A 19 -8.86 6.68 8.40
N GLY A 20 -7.69 6.94 8.98
CA GLY A 20 -7.06 6.03 9.95
C GLY A 20 -5.89 5.24 9.38
N VAL A 21 -5.49 5.50 8.13
CA VAL A 21 -4.26 4.99 7.51
C VAL A 21 -3.19 6.06 7.56
N GLY A 22 -2.07 5.72 8.19
CA GLY A 22 -0.84 6.49 8.08
C GLY A 22 0.00 5.96 6.94
N TRP A 23 0.87 6.81 6.40
CA TRP A 23 1.86 6.40 5.42
C TRP A 23 3.23 6.99 5.74
N TYR A 24 4.28 6.29 5.35
CA TYR A 24 5.64 6.82 5.34
C TYR A 24 6.39 6.32 4.11
N GLU A 25 7.34 7.11 3.63
CA GLU A 25 8.20 6.71 2.53
C GLU A 25 9.53 6.14 3.05
N GLU A 26 9.94 4.99 2.53
CA GLU A 26 11.25 4.42 2.80
C GLU A 26 11.82 3.82 1.51
N LYS A 27 12.99 4.31 1.08
CA LYS A 27 13.73 3.83 -0.10
C LYS A 27 12.88 3.87 -1.38
N GLY A 28 12.08 4.92 -1.58
CA GLY A 28 11.20 5.06 -2.73
C GLY A 28 10.04 4.06 -2.73
N ALA A 29 9.61 3.60 -1.56
CA ALA A 29 8.39 2.80 -1.39
C ALA A 29 7.53 3.40 -0.28
N TYR A 30 6.24 3.47 -0.54
CA TYR A 30 5.24 4.00 0.38
C TYR A 30 4.69 2.85 1.23
N HIS A 31 4.82 2.98 2.53
CA HIS A 31 4.39 1.99 3.50
C HIS A 31 3.13 2.50 4.17
N LEU A 32 2.04 1.76 4.02
CA LEU A 32 0.75 2.03 4.62
C LEU A 32 0.62 1.25 5.93
N TYR A 33 0.13 1.90 6.97
CA TYR A 33 -0.08 1.30 8.29
C TYR A 33 -1.33 1.86 8.96
N LEU A 34 -1.94 1.09 9.85
CA LEU A 34 -3.09 1.56 10.62
C LEU A 34 -2.62 2.48 11.74
N LEU A 35 -3.21 3.67 11.85
CA LEU A 35 -2.92 4.62 12.94
C LEU A 35 -3.38 4.09 14.31
N THR A 36 -4.32 3.16 14.34
CA THR A 36 -4.92 2.64 15.58
C THR A 36 -3.98 1.71 16.35
N ASN A 37 -3.16 0.92 15.67
CA ASN A 37 -2.30 -0.10 16.27
C ASN A 37 -0.94 -0.25 15.58
N GLU A 38 -0.59 0.67 14.67
CA GLU A 38 0.65 0.67 13.89
C GLU A 38 0.83 -0.60 13.06
N ALA A 39 -0.24 -1.35 12.80
CA ALA A 39 -0.16 -2.59 12.04
C ALA A 39 0.15 -2.27 10.57
N PRO A 40 1.14 -2.95 9.96
CA PRO A 40 1.46 -2.77 8.56
C PRO A 40 0.30 -3.27 7.71
N ILE A 41 -0.16 -2.44 6.77
CA ILE A 41 -1.25 -2.75 5.85
C ILE A 41 -0.63 -3.27 4.54
N ALA A 42 0.08 -2.41 3.83
CA ALA A 42 0.62 -2.70 2.52
C ALA A 42 1.85 -1.83 2.23
N ARG A 43 2.68 -2.27 1.30
CA ARG A 43 3.79 -1.49 0.74
C ARG A 43 3.56 -1.30 -0.75
N LEU A 44 3.53 -0.05 -1.17
CA LEU A 44 3.38 0.37 -2.56
C LEU A 44 4.74 0.84 -3.07
N LYS A 45 5.29 0.14 -4.05
CA LYS A 45 6.56 0.51 -4.68
C LYS A 45 6.32 0.97 -6.11
N PRO A 46 6.51 2.27 -6.43
CA PRO A 46 6.46 2.74 -7.80
C PRO A 46 7.38 1.94 -8.71
N THR A 47 6.88 1.57 -9.89
CA THR A 47 7.68 0.83 -10.89
C THR A 47 8.58 1.75 -11.71
N GLY A 48 8.35 3.07 -11.62
CA GLY A 48 8.96 4.08 -12.49
C GLY A 48 8.25 4.21 -13.85
N THR A 49 7.18 3.46 -14.08
CA THR A 49 6.36 3.52 -15.30
C THR A 49 5.00 4.11 -14.95
N GLY A 50 4.74 5.35 -15.39
CA GLY A 50 3.47 6.03 -15.12
C GLY A 50 3.17 6.17 -13.62
N ASP A 51 1.96 5.78 -13.22
CA ASP A 51 1.48 5.70 -11.84
C ASP A 51 1.34 4.26 -11.34
N GLU A 52 2.01 3.31 -12.00
CA GLU A 52 1.99 1.92 -11.61
C GLU A 52 2.84 1.68 -10.34
N VAL A 53 2.24 0.97 -9.39
CA VAL A 53 2.87 0.55 -8.15
C VAL A 53 2.78 -0.96 -8.02
N ARG A 54 3.89 -1.57 -7.58
CA ARG A 54 3.90 -2.94 -7.11
C ARG A 54 3.43 -2.98 -5.65
N ILE A 55 2.45 -3.84 -5.38
CA ILE A 55 1.90 -4.04 -4.04
C ILE A 55 2.60 -5.22 -3.38
N ALA A 56 3.01 -5.04 -2.13
CA ALA A 56 3.52 -6.09 -1.25
C ALA A 56 2.80 -6.04 0.10
N TYR A 57 2.54 -7.19 0.71
CA TYR A 57 1.91 -7.28 2.02
C TYR A 57 2.90 -7.75 3.08
N TRP A 58 2.59 -7.46 4.34
CA TRP A 58 3.37 -7.93 5.46
C TRP A 58 3.08 -9.42 5.71
N SER A 59 4.08 -10.27 5.50
CA SER A 59 3.96 -11.72 5.70
C SER A 59 4.11 -12.10 7.18
N HIS A 60 3.52 -13.23 7.57
CA HIS A 60 3.78 -13.92 8.85
C HIS A 60 5.26 -14.21 9.12
N ARG A 61 6.10 -14.22 8.07
CA ARG A 61 7.57 -14.34 8.19
C ARG A 61 8.25 -13.03 8.62
N ARG A 62 7.49 -12.01 9.03
CA ARG A 62 7.97 -10.67 9.44
C ARG A 62 8.81 -10.01 8.33
N LYS A 63 8.37 -10.15 7.09
CA LYS A 63 8.97 -9.55 5.90
C LYS A 63 7.88 -9.10 4.94
N TRP A 64 8.18 -8.08 4.14
CA TRP A 64 7.39 -7.72 2.98
C TRP A 64 7.51 -8.81 1.91
N ASP A 65 6.37 -9.32 1.47
CA ASP A 65 6.29 -10.35 0.43
C ASP A 65 5.34 -9.87 -0.67
N ASP A 66 5.66 -10.24 -1.91
CA ASP A 66 4.83 -9.86 -3.05
C ASP A 66 3.55 -10.72 -3.04
N ILE A 67 2.46 -10.19 -3.62
CA ILE A 67 1.14 -10.83 -3.56
C ILE A 67 1.11 -12.20 -4.27
N ASP A 68 2.03 -12.44 -5.21
CA ASP A 68 2.10 -13.71 -5.94
C ASP A 68 3.53 -14.22 -6.11
N ASP A 69 3.62 -15.53 -6.40
CA ASP A 69 4.86 -16.24 -6.75
C ASP A 69 5.29 -15.94 -8.21
N MET A 70 4.60 -15.03 -8.91
CA MET A 70 4.76 -14.70 -10.34
C MET A 70 5.25 -13.26 -10.59
N GLY A 71 5.78 -12.56 -9.58
CA GLY A 71 6.47 -11.27 -9.77
C GLY A 71 5.72 -10.03 -9.25
N GLY A 72 4.69 -10.24 -8.44
CA GLY A 72 3.97 -9.22 -7.69
C GLY A 72 2.86 -8.53 -8.50
N CYS A 73 1.80 -8.14 -7.80
CA CYS A 73 0.70 -7.40 -8.36
C CYS A 73 1.14 -5.95 -8.65
N VAL A 74 1.23 -5.59 -9.93
CA VAL A 74 1.48 -4.22 -10.39
C VAL A 74 0.17 -3.64 -10.89
N LEU A 75 -0.28 -2.56 -10.27
CA LEU A 75 -1.52 -1.88 -10.63
C LEU A 75 -1.28 -0.36 -10.63
N PRO A 76 -2.07 0.41 -11.40
CA PRO A 76 -2.15 1.86 -11.23
C PRO A 76 -2.49 2.21 -9.76
N LEU A 77 -1.95 3.31 -9.25
CA LEU A 77 -2.05 3.68 -7.83
C LEU A 77 -3.47 3.61 -7.27
N ASP A 78 -4.47 4.18 -7.94
CA ASP A 78 -5.85 4.15 -7.43
C ASP A 78 -6.42 2.73 -7.37
N GLN A 79 -6.10 1.89 -8.38
CA GLN A 79 -6.51 0.49 -8.37
C GLN A 79 -5.77 -0.30 -7.30
N ALA A 80 -4.51 0.04 -7.04
CA ALA A 80 -3.75 -0.57 -5.96
C ALA A 80 -4.35 -0.21 -4.59
N LEU A 81 -4.76 1.05 -4.40
CA LEU A 81 -5.43 1.49 -3.17
C LEU A 81 -6.79 0.83 -2.98
N ASP A 82 -7.59 0.72 -4.04
CA ASP A 82 -8.87 -0.03 -4.02
C ASP A 82 -8.67 -1.51 -3.74
N HIS A 83 -7.66 -2.12 -4.38
CA HIS A 83 -7.28 -3.50 -4.14
C HIS A 83 -6.81 -3.72 -2.71
N VAL A 84 -6.02 -2.81 -2.16
CA VAL A 84 -5.59 -2.82 -0.75
C VAL A 84 -6.81 -2.64 0.15
N ALA A 85 -7.71 -1.68 -0.07
CA ALA A 85 -8.89 -1.51 0.77
C ALA A 85 -9.81 -2.74 0.77
N THR A 86 -9.98 -3.37 -0.39
CA THR A 86 -10.78 -4.59 -0.54
C THR A 86 -10.10 -5.81 0.08
N ASN A 87 -8.78 -5.95 -0.07
CA ASN A 87 -8.04 -7.14 0.37
C ASN A 87 -7.35 -7.01 1.74
N SER A 88 -7.21 -5.81 2.31
CA SER A 88 -6.64 -5.60 3.67
C SER A 88 -7.49 -6.24 4.76
N ILE A 89 -8.76 -6.53 4.43
CA ILE A 89 -9.68 -7.30 5.27
C ILE A 89 -9.19 -8.77 5.40
N PHE A 90 -8.38 -9.29 4.47
CA PHE A 90 -7.97 -10.70 4.47
C PHE A 90 -6.94 -11.08 5.53
N TRP A 91 -6.28 -10.11 6.18
CA TRP A 91 -5.30 -10.39 7.24
C TRP A 91 -5.58 -9.59 8.52
N THR A 92 -6.85 -9.38 8.86
CA THR A 92 -7.22 -9.10 10.24
C THR A 92 -6.70 -10.24 11.11
N TRP A 93 -5.65 -9.94 11.86
CA TRP A 93 -5.08 -10.84 12.86
C TRP A 93 -6.19 -11.35 13.78
N THR A 94 -6.41 -12.67 13.76
CA THR A 94 -6.93 -13.41 14.92
C THR A 94 -5.83 -14.24 15.53
#